data_AF-A0A255DR92-F1
#
_entry.id   AF-A0A255DR92-F1
#
_cell.length_a   1.000
_cell.length_b   1.000
_cell.length_c   1.000
_cell.angle_alpha   90.00
_cell.angle_beta   90.00
_cell.angle_gamma   90.00
#
_symmetry.space_group_name_H-M   'P 1'
#
loop_
_entity.id
_entity.type
_entity.pdbx_description
1 polymer ?
#
loop_
_entity_poly.entity_id
_entity_poly.type
_entity_poly.pdbx_seq_one_letter_code
_entity_poly.pdbx_strand_id
1 'polypeptide(L)'
;MNSNTTAVLDGSIPSDSDDSPVVLFSEGGEMRKFQDVISEMRRVAFHNPLGRNTAPEYTEDDGEPCCFVGHALKRMGISPNFKLNDYTASALPWELWGIERPNSYQQLWITTVQSAADNGNAWIISIATADALLI
;
A
#
# COMPACT_ATOMS: atom_id res chain seq x y z
N MET A 1 -22.25 34.10 -35.50
CA MET A 1 -21.16 33.12 -35.30
C MET A 1 -20.88 33.11 -33.81
N ASN A 2 -21.39 32.10 -33.13
CA ASN A 2 -21.29 31.95 -31.68
C ASN A 2 -19.99 31.24 -31.35
N SER A 3 -19.19 31.83 -30.46
CA SER A 3 -18.19 31.09 -29.69
C SER A 3 -18.24 31.59 -28.25
N ASN A 4 -18.96 30.83 -27.42
CA ASN A 4 -18.86 30.87 -25.97
C ASN A 4 -17.47 30.36 -25.57
N THR A 5 -16.63 31.22 -25.02
CA THR A 5 -15.41 30.79 -24.33
C THR A 5 -15.79 30.47 -22.89
N THR A 6 -16.06 29.20 -22.62
CA THR A 6 -16.14 28.65 -21.26
C THR A 6 -14.78 28.80 -20.59
N ALA A 7 -14.74 29.58 -19.52
CA ALA A 7 -13.63 29.63 -18.59
C ALA A 7 -13.46 28.25 -17.93
N VAL A 8 -12.34 27.58 -18.23
CA VAL A 8 -11.93 26.38 -17.52
C VAL A 8 -11.43 26.85 -16.16
N LEU A 9 -12.11 26.44 -15.09
CA LEU A 9 -11.69 26.71 -13.72
C LEU A 9 -10.38 25.95 -13.47
N ASP A 10 -9.30 26.71 -13.36
CA ASP A 10 -7.97 26.26 -12.95
C ASP A 10 -8.01 25.90 -11.45
N GLY A 11 -8.50 24.70 -11.17
CA GLY A 11 -8.52 24.13 -9.83
C GLY A 11 -7.16 23.55 -9.49
N SER A 12 -6.21 24.42 -9.15
CA SER A 12 -4.96 24.02 -8.51
C SER A 12 -5.26 23.26 -7.22
N ILE A 13 -5.10 21.94 -7.23
CA ILE A 13 -5.13 21.10 -6.03
C ILE A 13 -3.86 21.44 -5.23
N PRO A 14 -3.96 21.86 -3.96
CA PRO A 14 -2.79 22.05 -3.12
C PRO A 14 -2.10 20.69 -2.97
N SER A 15 -0.86 20.61 -3.45
CA SER A 15 0.04 19.50 -3.17
C SER A 15 0.46 19.62 -1.71
N ASP A 16 -0.27 18.98 -0.81
CA ASP A 16 0.19 18.75 0.57
C ASP A 16 1.34 17.73 0.51
N SER A 17 2.54 18.25 0.26
CA SER A 17 3.79 17.55 0.51
C SER A 17 4.03 17.54 2.02
N ASP A 18 3.26 16.74 2.74
CA ASP A 18 3.59 16.38 4.12
C ASP A 18 4.45 15.11 4.08
N ASP A 19 5.69 15.28 3.61
CA ASP A 19 6.76 14.28 3.64
C ASP A 19 7.35 14.24 5.06
N SER A 20 6.48 14.12 6.06
CA SER A 20 6.87 14.02 7.45
C SER A 20 7.50 12.64 7.68
N PRO A 21 8.81 12.56 8.03
CA PRO A 21 9.44 11.29 8.31
C PRO A 21 8.79 10.65 9.54
N VAL A 22 8.26 9.44 9.36
CA VAL A 22 7.75 8.62 10.46
C VAL A 22 8.91 8.33 11.41
N VAL A 23 8.78 8.80 12.65
CA VAL A 23 9.79 8.65 13.71
C VAL A 23 10.09 7.17 13.92
N LEU A 24 11.37 6.79 13.77
CA LEU A 24 11.88 5.46 14.10
C LEU A 24 11.77 5.27 15.63
N PHE A 25 10.94 4.34 16.08
CA PHE A 25 10.67 4.14 17.50
C PHE A 25 11.85 3.54 18.26
N SER A 26 12.06 4.04 19.48
CA SER A 26 12.95 3.52 20.51
C SER A 26 12.34 2.27 21.16
N GLU A 27 13.18 1.32 21.61
CA GLU A 27 12.76 0.11 22.31
C GLU A 27 11.84 0.44 23.51
N GLY A 28 10.58 -0.02 23.45
CA GLY A 28 9.56 0.22 24.48
C GLY A 28 8.25 0.87 24.00
N GLY A 29 8.13 1.24 22.72
CA GLY A 29 6.89 1.77 22.13
C GLY A 29 5.80 0.70 21.91
N GLU A 30 4.54 1.09 22.08
CA GLU A 30 3.37 0.26 21.71
C GLU A 30 3.46 -0.12 20.21
N MET A 31 3.23 -1.40 19.90
CA MET A 31 3.27 -1.89 18.52
C MET A 31 2.16 -1.23 17.69
N ARG A 32 2.48 -0.90 16.43
CA ARG A 32 1.48 -0.43 15.45
C ARG A 32 0.47 -1.53 15.17
N LYS A 33 -0.80 -1.18 14.98
CA LYS A 33 -1.83 -2.16 14.65
C LYS A 33 -1.65 -2.60 13.21
N PHE A 34 -1.96 -3.85 12.90
CA PHE A 34 -1.99 -4.28 11.49
C PHE A 34 -3.01 -3.49 10.65
N GLN A 35 -4.02 -2.91 11.30
CA GLN A 35 -4.98 -2.00 10.66
C GLN A 35 -4.31 -0.77 10.03
N ASP A 36 -3.14 -0.36 10.54
CA ASP A 36 -2.36 0.74 9.99
C ASP A 36 -1.79 0.36 8.62
N VAL A 37 -1.38 -0.90 8.43
CA VAL A 37 -0.94 -1.44 7.13
C VAL A 37 -2.08 -1.40 6.12
N ILE A 38 -3.28 -1.86 6.49
CA ILE A 38 -4.47 -1.84 5.63
C ILE A 38 -4.82 -0.38 5.24
N SER A 39 -4.73 0.54 6.21
CA SER A 39 -5.00 1.95 5.98
C SER A 39 -3.97 2.58 5.05
N GLU A 40 -2.69 2.22 5.17
CA GLU A 40 -1.65 2.72 4.27
C GLU A 40 -1.76 2.14 2.86
N MET A 41 -2.11 0.86 2.71
CA MET A 41 -2.42 0.27 1.41
C MET A 41 -3.59 0.99 0.73
N ARG A 42 -4.65 1.32 1.47
CA ARG A 42 -5.75 2.16 0.97
C ARG A 42 -5.23 3.52 0.51
N ARG A 43 -4.39 4.20 1.30
CA ARG A 43 -3.79 5.48 0.90
C ARG A 43 -2.97 5.35 -0.38
N VAL A 44 -2.13 4.33 -0.52
CA VAL A 44 -1.36 4.07 -1.75
C VAL A 44 -2.29 3.90 -2.96
N ALA A 45 -3.36 3.11 -2.83
CA ALA A 45 -4.35 2.97 -3.89
C ALA A 45 -5.11 4.27 -4.19
N PHE A 46 -5.40 5.12 -3.20
CA PHE A 46 -6.04 6.41 -3.47
C PHE A 46 -5.12 7.37 -4.24
N HIS A 47 -3.82 7.37 -3.94
CA HIS A 47 -2.85 8.22 -4.65
C HIS A 47 -2.51 7.69 -6.05
N ASN A 48 -2.57 6.38 -6.25
CA ASN A 48 -2.35 5.74 -7.56
C ASN A 48 -3.38 4.63 -7.82
N PRO A 49 -4.63 4.98 -8.17
CA PRO A 49 -5.73 4.01 -8.26
C PRO A 49 -5.55 2.99 -9.38
N LEU A 50 -4.86 3.39 -10.45
CA LEU A 50 -4.55 2.53 -11.59
C LEU A 50 -3.16 1.88 -11.49
N GLY A 51 -2.46 2.07 -10.37
CA GLY A 51 -1.20 1.42 -10.07
C GLY A 51 -1.34 -0.11 -10.14
N ARG A 52 -0.29 -0.78 -10.62
CA ARG A 52 -0.22 -2.23 -10.79
C ARG A 52 1.15 -2.70 -10.34
N ASN A 53 1.23 -3.95 -9.92
CA ASN A 53 2.53 -4.58 -9.64
C ASN A 53 3.30 -4.66 -10.97
N THR A 54 4.54 -4.19 -10.98
CA THR A 54 5.42 -4.25 -12.16
C THR A 54 6.30 -5.50 -12.15
N ALA A 55 6.51 -6.06 -10.96
CA ALA A 55 7.27 -7.28 -10.73
C ALA A 55 6.67 -8.06 -9.55
N PRO A 56 6.96 -9.37 -9.43
CA PRO A 56 6.55 -10.14 -8.27
C PRO A 56 7.37 -9.79 -7.03
N GLU A 57 8.46 -9.02 -7.08
CA GLU A 57 9.26 -8.59 -5.92
C GLU A 57 8.61 -7.47 -5.06
N TYR A 58 9.07 -7.28 -3.80
CA TYR A 58 8.64 -6.13 -2.99
C TYR A 58 9.31 -4.82 -3.45
N THR A 59 10.57 -4.93 -3.87
CA THR A 59 11.43 -3.84 -4.30
C THR A 59 12.22 -4.26 -5.54
N GLU A 60 12.55 -3.29 -6.38
CA GLU A 60 13.53 -3.44 -7.45
C GLU A 60 14.96 -3.48 -6.87
N ASP A 61 15.95 -3.71 -7.73
CA ASP A 61 17.37 -3.81 -7.33
C ASP A 61 17.92 -2.50 -6.72
N ASP A 62 17.28 -1.36 -7.01
CA ASP A 62 17.60 -0.04 -6.45
C ASP A 62 16.93 0.24 -5.08
N GLY A 63 16.10 -0.69 -4.60
CA GLY A 63 15.34 -0.57 -3.35
C GLY A 63 14.03 0.20 -3.48
N GLU A 64 13.64 0.64 -4.69
CA GLU A 64 12.33 1.24 -4.94
C GLU A 64 11.24 0.16 -4.94
N PRO A 65 10.06 0.41 -4.34
CA PRO A 65 8.98 -0.56 -4.31
C PRO A 65 8.39 -0.77 -5.71
N CYS A 66 8.19 -2.04 -6.10
CA CYS A 66 7.59 -2.42 -7.38
C CYS A 66 6.23 -3.14 -7.24
N CYS A 67 5.81 -3.44 -6.00
CA CYS A 67 4.52 -4.03 -5.70
C CYS A 67 3.73 -3.24 -4.67
N PHE A 68 2.43 -3.49 -4.63
CA PHE A 68 1.48 -2.75 -3.80
C PHE A 68 1.86 -2.72 -2.31
N VAL A 69 2.20 -3.87 -1.74
CA VAL A 69 2.62 -3.98 -0.33
C VAL A 69 3.98 -3.31 -0.12
N GLY A 70 4.90 -3.40 -1.08
CA GLY A 70 6.17 -2.68 -1.03
C GLY A 70 5.99 -1.16 -0.92
N HIS A 71 5.07 -0.59 -1.71
CA HIS A 71 4.74 0.83 -1.63
C HIS A 71 4.17 1.22 -0.27
N ALA A 72 3.30 0.39 0.32
CA ALA A 72 2.75 0.63 1.65
C ALA A 72 3.85 0.56 2.72
N LEU A 73 4.70 -0.46 2.69
CA LEU A 73 5.82 -0.62 3.63
C LEU A 73 6.79 0.56 3.58
N LYS A 74 7.18 1.01 2.38
CA LYS A 74 8.08 2.17 2.23
C LYS A 74 7.50 3.43 2.87
N ARG A 75 6.21 3.72 2.67
CA ARG A 75 5.52 4.86 3.30
C ARG A 75 5.41 4.74 4.82
N MET A 76 5.45 3.51 5.34
CA MET A 76 5.52 3.23 6.78
C MET A 76 6.96 3.27 7.35
N GLY A 77 7.95 3.63 6.54
CA GLY A 77 9.37 3.65 6.91
C GLY A 77 10.01 2.27 6.99
N ILE A 78 9.42 1.27 6.35
CA ILE A 78 9.91 -0.12 6.33
C ILE A 78 10.48 -0.42 4.95
N SER A 79 11.76 -0.74 4.91
CA SER A 79 12.46 -1.19 3.69
C SER A 79 12.78 -2.68 3.80
N PRO A 80 11.92 -3.58 3.29
CA PRO A 80 12.20 -5.00 3.29
C PRO A 80 13.36 -5.32 2.33
N ASN A 81 14.37 -6.02 2.82
CA ASN A 81 15.54 -6.45 2.01
C ASN A 81 15.41 -7.89 1.52
N PHE A 82 14.22 -8.33 1.11
CA PHE A 82 14.01 -9.69 0.60
C PHE A 82 12.96 -9.72 -0.50
N LYS A 83 13.12 -10.68 -1.44
CA LYS A 83 12.15 -10.93 -2.50
C LYS A 83 10.80 -11.34 -1.90
N LEU A 84 9.71 -10.92 -2.54
CA LEU A 84 8.41 -11.57 -2.38
C LEU A 84 8.64 -13.04 -2.75
N ASN A 85 8.70 -13.88 -1.73
CA ASN A 85 8.55 -15.30 -1.94
C ASN A 85 7.05 -15.56 -2.10
N ASP A 86 6.68 -16.63 -2.79
CA ASP A 86 5.33 -17.18 -2.95
C ASP A 86 4.55 -17.34 -1.62
N TYR A 87 5.20 -17.10 -0.47
CA TYR A 87 4.57 -16.92 0.84
C TYR A 87 3.95 -15.52 0.98
N THR A 88 2.63 -15.50 0.83
CA THR A 88 1.62 -14.51 1.28
C THR A 88 2.14 -13.43 2.23
N ALA A 89 1.91 -12.14 1.94
CA ALA A 89 2.24 -11.00 2.80
C ALA A 89 1.84 -11.17 4.29
N SER A 90 0.87 -12.03 4.60
CA SER A 90 0.54 -12.46 5.97
C SER A 90 1.68 -13.14 6.74
N ALA A 91 2.69 -13.68 6.06
CA ALA A 91 3.83 -14.40 6.65
C ALA A 91 5.06 -13.50 6.87
N LEU A 92 4.96 -12.21 6.53
CA LEU A 92 6.04 -11.25 6.78
C LEU A 92 6.35 -11.13 8.29
N PRO A 93 7.59 -10.79 8.66
CA PRO A 93 8.00 -10.66 10.06
C PRO A 93 7.51 -9.34 10.67
N TRP A 94 6.19 -9.13 10.68
CA TRP A 94 5.52 -7.90 11.12
C TRP A 94 6.00 -7.43 12.51
N GLU A 95 6.19 -8.38 13.43
CA GLU A 95 6.61 -8.10 14.79
C GLU A 95 8.03 -7.51 14.84
N LEU A 96 8.93 -7.92 13.94
CA LEU A 96 10.29 -7.35 13.82
C LEU A 96 10.26 -5.90 13.30
N TRP A 97 9.15 -5.47 12.70
CA TRP A 97 8.93 -4.11 12.22
C TRP A 97 8.06 -3.27 13.17
N GLY A 98 7.81 -3.79 14.39
CA GLY A 98 6.96 -3.14 15.38
C GLY A 98 5.50 -3.06 14.97
N ILE A 99 5.02 -4.01 14.15
CA ILE A 99 3.62 -4.14 13.72
C ILE A 99 3.05 -5.43 14.29
N GLU A 100 1.86 -5.36 14.86
CA GLU A 100 1.15 -6.53 15.36
C GLU A 100 0.93 -7.56 14.25
N ARG A 101 1.03 -8.85 14.61
CA ARG A 101 0.70 -9.94 13.68
C ARG A 101 -0.77 -9.83 13.25
N PRO A 102 -1.08 -9.97 11.95
CA PRO A 102 -2.46 -9.92 11.49
C PRO A 102 -3.28 -11.07 12.10
N ASN A 103 -4.52 -10.78 12.50
CA ASN A 103 -5.49 -11.82 12.85
C ASN A 103 -5.96 -12.58 11.59
N SER A 104 -6.75 -13.65 11.75
CA SER A 104 -7.19 -14.50 10.63
C SER A 104 -7.92 -13.73 9.52
N TYR A 105 -8.72 -12.73 9.87
CA TYR A 105 -9.40 -11.89 8.87
C TYR A 105 -8.39 -11.04 8.09
N GLN A 106 -7.48 -10.37 8.79
CA GLN A 106 -6.46 -9.51 8.18
C GLN A 106 -5.47 -10.32 7.32
N GLN A 107 -5.14 -11.54 7.73
CA GLN A 107 -4.32 -12.46 6.94
C GLN A 107 -4.99 -12.82 5.62
N LEU A 108 -6.28 -13.15 5.67
CA LEU A 108 -7.04 -13.47 4.47
C LEU A 108 -7.18 -12.23 3.57
N TRP A 109 -7.48 -11.07 4.15
CA TRP A 109 -7.59 -9.81 3.43
C TRP A 109 -6.31 -9.46 2.66
N ILE A 110 -5.14 -9.44 3.33
CA ILE A 110 -3.89 -9.07 2.67
C ILE A 110 -3.47 -10.09 1.62
N THR A 111 -3.77 -11.38 1.85
CA THR A 111 -3.54 -12.44 0.87
C THR A 111 -4.38 -12.25 -0.38
N THR A 112 -5.66 -11.92 -0.23
CA THR A 112 -6.55 -11.66 -1.37
C THR A 112 -6.16 -10.42 -2.15
N VAL A 113 -5.79 -9.32 -1.47
CA VAL A 113 -5.30 -8.11 -2.14
C VAL A 113 -4.04 -8.40 -2.94
N GLN A 114 -3.06 -9.08 -2.33
CA GLN A 114 -1.80 -9.42 -2.98
C GLN A 114 -2.06 -10.32 -4.20
N SER A 115 -2.84 -11.38 -4.04
CA SER A 115 -3.19 -12.28 -5.14
C SER A 115 -3.88 -11.56 -6.30
N ALA A 116 -4.82 -10.64 -6.02
CA ALA A 116 -5.46 -9.85 -7.07
C ALA A 116 -4.46 -8.94 -7.79
N ALA A 117 -3.58 -8.25 -7.05
CA ALA A 117 -2.56 -7.37 -7.61
C ALA A 117 -1.53 -8.14 -8.45
N ASP A 118 -1.09 -9.31 -8.00
CA ASP A 118 -0.14 -10.17 -8.71
C ASP A 118 -0.73 -10.77 -9.99
N ASN A 119 -2.05 -10.98 -10.02
CA ASN A 119 -2.79 -11.34 -11.25
C ASN A 119 -3.05 -10.15 -12.18
N GLY A 120 -2.40 -9.01 -11.90
CA GLY A 120 -2.39 -7.85 -12.76
C GLY A 120 -3.55 -6.89 -12.53
N ASN A 121 -4.39 -7.04 -11.51
CA ASN A 121 -5.42 -6.03 -11.20
C ASN A 121 -4.80 -4.70 -10.77
N ALA A 122 -5.50 -3.61 -11.06
CA ALA A 122 -5.16 -2.31 -10.48
C ALA A 122 -5.37 -2.34 -8.96
N TRP A 123 -4.54 -1.64 -8.20
CA TRP A 123 -4.54 -1.68 -6.74
C TRP A 123 -5.90 -1.36 -6.11
N ILE A 124 -6.65 -0.40 -6.68
CA ILE A 124 -8.00 -0.09 -6.19
C ILE A 124 -8.98 -1.26 -6.40
N ILE A 125 -8.83 -2.02 -7.50
CA ILE A 125 -9.63 -3.21 -7.79
C ILE A 125 -9.21 -4.36 -6.88
N SER A 126 -7.92 -4.49 -6.56
CA SER A 126 -7.42 -5.49 -5.62
C SER A 126 -8.00 -5.29 -4.21
N ILE A 127 -8.05 -4.04 -3.73
CA ILE A 127 -8.76 -3.71 -2.46
C ILE A 127 -10.24 -4.08 -2.55
N ALA A 128 -10.93 -3.61 -3.58
CA ALA A 128 -12.37 -3.86 -3.73
C ALA A 128 -12.70 -5.36 -3.79
N THR A 129 -11.82 -6.16 -4.41
CA THR A 129 -11.93 -7.62 -4.47
C THR A 129 -11.86 -8.24 -3.06
N ALA A 130 -10.88 -7.83 -2.25
CA ALA A 130 -10.72 -8.33 -0.89
C ALA A 130 -11.86 -7.86 0.03
N ASP A 131 -12.24 -6.59 -0.07
CA ASP A 131 -13.35 -6.03 0.72
C ASP A 131 -14.69 -6.70 0.38
N ALA A 132 -14.93 -7.09 -0.89
CA ALA A 132 -16.17 -7.77 -1.31
C ALA A 132 -16.23 -9.26 -0.94
N LEU A 133 -15.09 -9.96 -0.92
CA LEU A 133 -15.03 -11.40 -0.60
C LEU A 133 -15.15 -11.69 0.91
N LEU A 134 -14.90 -10.69 1.75
CA LEU A 134 -14.79 -10.85 3.20
C LEU A 134 -15.91 -10.16 3.99
N ILE A 135 -17.06 -9.94 3.33
CA ILE A 135 -18.32 -9.44 3.91
C ILE A 135 -19.05 -10.59 4.62
#